data_AF-A0A3N9TFP9-F1
#
_entry.id   AF-A0A3N9TFP9-F1
#
_cell.length_a   1.000
_cell.length_b   1.000
_cell.length_c   1.000
_cell.angle_alpha   90.00
_cell.angle_beta   90.00
_cell.angle_gamma   90.00
#
_symmetry.space_group_name_H-M   'P 1'
#
loop_
_entity.id
_entity.type
_entity.pdbx_description
1 polymer ?
#
loop_
_entity_poly.entity_id
_entity_poly.type
_entity_poly.pdbx_seq_one_letter_code
_entity_poly.pdbx_strand_id
1 'polypeptide(L)'
;MTLWDDKIMDDDKHYFTILDALPDHIFVFSETGVYVDVFGGDGNATGFDCKPFIGRTLHDIAPPEMADMFLSFVAKALAENMTQKVKYRFGETDMIELPADVPHPQEIWF
;
A
#
# COMPACT_ATOMS: atom_id res chain seq x y z
N MET A 1 29.99 12.09 -5.99
CA MET A 1 28.81 11.77 -6.81
C MET A 1 29.33 11.27 -8.13
N THR A 2 29.28 9.96 -8.33
CA THR A 2 29.92 9.28 -9.45
C THR A 2 28.88 8.96 -10.52
N LEU A 3 29.27 8.96 -11.79
CA LEU A 3 28.44 8.71 -13.00
C LEU A 3 27.57 7.43 -12.96
N TRP A 4 27.75 6.57 -11.95
CA TRP A 4 26.96 5.37 -11.70
C TRP A 4 25.68 5.66 -10.90
N ASP A 5 25.70 6.65 -9.99
CA ASP A 5 24.55 7.05 -9.18
C ASP A 5 23.46 7.71 -10.04
N ASP A 6 23.87 8.51 -11.03
CA ASP A 6 22.95 9.22 -11.93
C ASP A 6 22.23 8.27 -12.90
N LYS A 7 22.85 7.16 -13.30
CA LYS A 7 22.24 6.19 -14.24
C LYS A 7 21.19 5.29 -13.56
N ILE A 8 21.44 4.87 -12.32
CA ILE A 8 20.47 4.11 -11.51
C ILE A 8 19.23 4.98 -11.24
N MET A 9 19.44 6.25 -10.91
CA MET A 9 18.36 7.19 -10.56
C MET A 9 17.48 7.61 -11.76
N ASP A 10 17.97 7.48 -13.00
CA ASP A 10 17.18 7.77 -14.21
C ASP A 10 16.30 6.58 -14.62
N ASP A 11 16.81 5.35 -14.50
CA ASP A 11 16.04 4.12 -14.75
C ASP A 11 14.91 3.96 -13.70
N ASP A 12 15.21 4.21 -12.42
CA ASP A 12 14.24 4.10 -11.31
C ASP A 12 13.04 5.07 -11.48
N LYS A 13 13.27 6.27 -12.03
CA LYS A 13 12.20 7.25 -12.30
C LYS A 13 11.15 6.74 -13.27
N HIS A 14 11.56 5.97 -14.28
CA HIS A 14 10.61 5.40 -15.24
C HIS A 14 9.74 4.33 -14.59
N TYR A 15 10.30 3.50 -13.70
CA TYR A 15 9.52 2.50 -12.97
C TYR A 15 8.49 3.14 -12.05
N PHE A 16 8.88 4.15 -11.26
CA PHE A 16 7.94 4.84 -10.37
C PHE A 16 6.83 5.55 -11.13
N THR A 17 7.16 6.17 -12.28
CA THR A 17 6.14 6.81 -13.16
C THR A 17 5.13 5.79 -13.67
N ILE A 18 5.56 4.57 -14.02
CA ILE A 18 4.66 3.51 -14.49
C ILE A 18 3.80 2.99 -13.33
N LEU A 19 4.37 2.77 -12.15
CA LEU A 19 3.64 2.30 -10.98
C LEU A 19 2.58 3.32 -10.53
N ASP A 20 2.90 4.62 -10.58
CA ASP A 20 1.96 5.70 -10.25
C ASP A 20 0.82 5.87 -11.26
N ALA A 21 1.01 5.42 -12.50
CA ALA A 21 -0.04 5.46 -13.52
C ALA A 21 -1.07 4.32 -13.39
N LEU A 22 -0.90 3.39 -12.44
CA LEU A 22 -1.80 2.26 -12.27
C LEU A 22 -3.11 2.68 -11.57
N PRO A 23 -4.26 2.14 -12.02
CA PRO A 23 -5.55 2.48 -11.43
C PRO A 23 -5.74 1.94 -10.01
N ASP A 24 -5.08 0.83 -9.68
CA ASP A 24 -5.14 0.24 -8.34
C ASP A 24 -3.94 0.69 -7.50
N HIS A 25 -4.15 0.77 -6.18
CA HIS A 25 -3.05 1.06 -5.26
C HIS A 25 -2.07 -0.11 -5.19
N ILE A 26 -0.78 0.22 -5.20
CA ILE A 26 0.29 -0.70 -4.86
C ILE A 26 0.90 -0.25 -3.53
N PHE A 27 0.91 -1.15 -2.56
CA PHE A 27 1.51 -0.91 -1.25
C PHE A 27 2.81 -1.69 -1.10
N VAL A 28 3.86 -1.02 -0.64
CA VAL A 28 5.10 -1.64 -0.21
C VAL A 28 5.14 -1.66 1.31
N PHE A 29 5.19 -2.85 1.89
CA PHE A 29 5.26 -3.04 3.34
C PHE A 29 6.65 -3.52 3.77
N SER A 30 7.09 -3.06 4.95
CA SER A 30 8.13 -3.76 5.71
C SER A 30 7.58 -5.05 6.30
N GLU A 31 8.47 -5.95 6.74
CA GLU A 31 8.10 -7.18 7.44
C GLU A 31 7.22 -6.92 8.67
N THR A 32 7.42 -5.79 9.35
CA THR A 32 6.63 -5.37 10.52
C THR A 32 5.35 -4.60 10.16
N GLY A 33 5.01 -4.48 8.89
CA GLY A 33 3.78 -3.82 8.42
C GLY A 33 3.83 -2.30 8.34
N VAL A 34 5.00 -1.68 8.40
CA VAL A 34 5.14 -0.25 8.06
C VAL A 34 4.94 -0.06 6.56
N TYR A 35 4.10 0.90 6.15
CA TYR A 35 3.99 1.37 4.78
C TYR A 35 5.30 2.07 4.40
N VAL A 36 6.12 1.41 3.58
CA VAL A 36 7.40 1.94 3.08
C VAL A 36 7.15 2.84 1.89
N ASP A 37 6.24 2.44 1.00
CA ASP A 37 5.89 3.22 -0.19
C ASP A 37 4.46 2.90 -0.65
N VAL A 38 3.87 3.83 -1.41
CA VAL A 38 2.53 3.73 -1.98
C VAL A 38 2.54 4.31 -3.38
N PHE A 39 2.18 3.48 -4.36
CA PHE A 39 2.06 3.89 -5.76
C PHE A 39 0.64 3.73 -6.27
N GLY A 40 0.37 4.39 -7.39
CA GLY A 40 -0.87 4.24 -8.14
C GLY A 40 -2.06 4.84 -7.40
N GLY A 41 -3.25 4.39 -7.77
CA GLY A 41 -4.51 4.89 -7.22
C GLY A 41 -4.95 6.25 -7.78
N ASP A 42 -4.15 6.87 -8.65
CA ASP A 42 -4.54 8.10 -9.34
C ASP A 42 -5.71 7.80 -10.28
N GLY A 43 -6.85 8.50 -10.06
CA GLY A 43 -8.08 8.28 -10.82
C GLY A 43 -8.88 7.01 -10.47
N ASN A 44 -8.60 6.35 -9.34
CA ASN A 44 -9.38 5.17 -8.93
C ASN A 44 -10.81 5.56 -8.45
N ALA A 45 -11.73 4.59 -8.45
CA ALA A 45 -13.13 4.81 -8.06
C ALA A 45 -13.33 5.08 -6.55
N THR A 46 -12.31 4.83 -5.72
CA THR A 46 -12.34 5.02 -4.26
C THR A 46 -12.08 6.48 -3.86
N GLY A 47 -11.42 7.26 -4.74
CA GLY A 47 -11.22 8.70 -4.56
C GLY A 47 -10.26 9.10 -3.44
N PHE A 48 -9.48 8.14 -2.90
CA PHE A 48 -8.63 8.37 -1.74
C PHE A 48 -7.14 8.15 -2.06
N ASP A 49 -6.31 9.16 -1.80
CA ASP A 49 -4.84 9.06 -1.92
C ASP A 49 -4.25 8.43 -0.65
N CYS A 50 -3.63 7.26 -0.80
CA CYS A 50 -3.04 6.52 0.31
C CYS A 50 -1.57 6.90 0.59
N LYS A 51 -0.95 7.80 -0.18
CA LYS A 51 0.44 8.25 0.06
C LYS A 51 0.69 8.80 1.47
N PRO A 52 -0.26 9.47 2.16
CA PRO A 52 -0.10 9.88 3.55
C PRO A 52 0.10 8.73 4.56
N PHE A 53 -0.07 7.46 4.16
CA PHE A 53 0.18 6.31 5.02
C PHE A 53 1.66 5.96 5.15
N ILE A 54 2.52 6.46 4.27
CA ILE A 54 3.96 6.19 4.31
C ILE A 54 4.52 6.56 5.68
N GLY A 55 5.25 5.62 6.29
CA GLY A 55 5.82 5.73 7.63
C GLY A 55 4.89 5.30 8.78
N ARG A 56 3.61 5.03 8.51
CA ARG A 56 2.67 4.45 9.50
C ARG A 56 2.66 2.93 9.42
N THR A 57 2.16 2.28 10.46
CA THR A 57 1.97 0.82 10.50
C THR A 57 0.59 0.42 9.98
N LEU A 58 0.44 -0.83 9.56
CA LEU A 58 -0.86 -1.43 9.24
C LEU A 58 -1.86 -1.24 10.38
N HIS A 59 -1.44 -1.35 11.64
CA HIS A 59 -2.30 -1.13 12.80
C HIS A 59 -2.64 0.34 13.09
N ASP A 60 -1.94 1.30 12.50
CA ASP A 60 -2.30 2.72 12.61
C ASP A 60 -3.44 3.09 11.64
N ILE A 61 -3.70 2.26 10.62
CA ILE A 61 -4.59 2.56 9.49
C ILE A 61 -5.76 1.55 9.41
N ALA A 62 -5.43 0.27 9.43
CA ALA A 62 -6.37 -0.82 9.24
C ALA A 62 -6.92 -1.31 10.60
N PRO A 63 -8.13 -1.88 10.61
CA PRO A 63 -8.70 -2.53 11.80
C PRO A 63 -7.74 -3.61 12.31
N PRO A 64 -7.59 -3.79 13.64
CA PRO A 64 -6.59 -4.69 14.22
C PRO A 64 -6.60 -6.11 13.64
N GLU A 65 -7.79 -6.71 13.49
CA GLU A 65 -7.94 -8.06 12.93
C GLU A 65 -7.45 -8.14 11.48
N MET A 66 -7.66 -7.08 10.69
CA MET A 66 -7.21 -7.02 9.31
C MET A 66 -5.71 -6.76 9.21
N ALA A 67 -5.17 -5.89 10.06
CA ALA A 67 -3.73 -5.66 10.15
C ALA A 67 -2.99 -6.96 10.51
N ASP A 68 -3.49 -7.70 11.51
CA ASP A 68 -2.95 -9.01 11.90
C ASP A 68 -3.05 -10.04 10.75
N MET A 69 -4.18 -10.05 10.04
CA MET A 69 -4.38 -10.89 8.86
C MET A 69 -3.34 -10.58 7.78
N PHE A 70 -3.14 -9.31 7.41
CA PHE A 70 -2.14 -8.91 6.42
C PHE A 70 -0.72 -9.29 6.83
N LEU A 71 -0.35 -9.01 8.08
CA LEU A 71 0.96 -9.40 8.60
C LEU A 71 1.20 -10.91 8.55
N SER A 72 0.16 -11.72 8.80
CA SER A 72 0.26 -13.17 8.66
C SER A 72 0.59 -13.59 7.22
N PHE A 73 0.02 -12.91 6.22
CA PHE A 73 0.33 -13.16 4.81
C PHE A 73 1.70 -12.66 4.40
N VAL A 74 2.15 -11.51 4.92
CA VAL A 74 3.52 -11.03 4.73
C VAL A 74 4.52 -12.04 5.27
N ALA A 75 4.35 -12.47 6.52
CA ALA A 75 5.21 -13.47 7.15
C ALA A 75 5.23 -14.79 6.36
N LYS A 76 4.06 -15.25 5.89
CA LYS A 76 3.96 -16.46 5.06
C LYS A 76 4.66 -16.31 3.71
N ALA A 77 4.48 -15.17 3.03
CA ALA A 77 5.14 -14.89 1.75
C ALA A 77 6.66 -14.92 1.87
N LEU A 78 7.19 -14.32 2.95
CA LEU A 78 8.63 -14.31 3.26
C LEU A 78 9.15 -15.70 3.60
N ALA A 79 8.43 -16.46 4.43
CA ALA A 79 8.82 -17.81 4.84
C ALA A 79 8.83 -18.81 3.68
N GLU A 80 7.85 -18.72 2.77
CA GLU A 80 7.72 -19.61 1.62
C GLU A 80 8.50 -19.12 0.39
N ASN A 81 8.92 -17.85 0.38
CA ASN A 81 9.44 -17.15 -0.79
C ASN A 81 8.50 -17.26 -2.01
N MET A 82 7.20 -17.11 -1.76
CA MET A 82 6.14 -17.29 -2.75
C MET A 82 5.05 -16.24 -2.62
N THR A 83 4.53 -15.78 -3.78
CA THR A 83 3.40 -14.84 -3.83
C THR A 83 2.15 -15.45 -3.20
N GLN A 84 1.58 -14.74 -2.22
CA GLN A 84 0.30 -15.10 -1.61
C GLN A 84 -0.83 -14.38 -2.35
N LYS A 85 -1.91 -15.10 -2.67
CA LYS A 85 -3.14 -14.53 -3.25
C LYS A 85 -4.26 -14.65 -2.23
N VAL A 86 -4.85 -13.51 -1.88
CA VAL A 86 -5.84 -13.41 -0.81
C VAL A 86 -7.03 -12.63 -1.36
N LYS A 87 -8.23 -13.01 -0.96
CA LYS A 87 -9.44 -12.20 -1.17
C LYS A 87 -9.87 -11.68 0.18
N TYR A 88 -10.05 -10.37 0.28
CA TYR A 88 -10.49 -9.75 1.52
C TYR A 88 -11.54 -8.68 1.24
N ARG A 89 -12.25 -8.28 2.28
CA ARG A 89 -13.26 -7.21 2.21
C ARG A 89 -12.76 -6.02 3.01
N PHE A 90 -12.90 -4.84 2.44
CA PHE A 90 -12.54 -3.57 3.06
C PHE A 90 -13.80 -2.69 3.12
N GLY A 91 -14.33 -2.44 4.32
CA GLY A 91 -15.52 -1.61 4.54
C GLY A 91 -15.19 -0.37 5.39
N GLU A 92 -15.91 0.74 5.18
CA GLU A 92 -15.71 2.01 5.89
C GLU A 92 -15.76 1.90 7.42
N THR A 93 -16.67 1.06 7.93
CA THR A 93 -16.91 0.89 9.37
C THR A 93 -15.70 0.33 10.12
N ASP A 94 -14.73 -0.22 9.40
CA ASP A 94 -13.60 -0.91 10.00
C ASP A 94 -12.30 -0.08 9.95
N MET A 95 -12.25 1.08 9.29
CA MET A 95 -11.04 1.93 9.29
C MET A 95 -10.84 2.62 10.65
N ILE A 96 -9.60 2.67 11.16
CA ILE A 96 -9.25 3.57 12.27
C ILE A 96 -9.36 4.99 11.72
N GLU A 97 -10.09 5.86 12.43
CA GLU A 97 -10.45 7.22 11.99
C GLU A 97 -9.36 7.87 11.15
N LEU A 98 -9.63 7.97 9.84
CA LEU A 98 -8.80 8.76 8.96
C LEU A 98 -9.02 10.25 9.27
N PRO A 99 -8.05 11.12 8.97
CA PRO A 99 -8.26 12.56 8.98
C PRO A 99 -9.53 12.95 8.19
N ALA A 100 -10.26 13.96 8.69
CA ALA A 100 -11.61 14.29 8.23
C ALA A 100 -11.72 14.74 6.75
N ASP A 101 -10.60 14.96 6.07
CA ASP A 101 -10.50 15.37 4.68
C ASP A 101 -10.47 14.21 3.67
N VAL A 102 -10.52 12.96 4.16
CA VAL A 102 -10.51 11.76 3.34
C VAL A 102 -11.93 11.36 2.89
N PRO A 103 -12.20 11.22 1.57
CA PRO A 103 -13.45 10.63 1.10
C PRO A 103 -13.57 9.17 1.55
N HIS A 104 -14.75 8.81 2.06
CA HIS A 104 -15.06 7.45 2.50
C HIS A 104 -15.87 6.76 1.37
N PRO A 105 -15.38 5.65 0.79
CA PRO A 105 -16.13 4.83 -0.16
C PRO A 105 -16.82 3.63 0.52
N GLN A 106 -18.14 3.48 0.33
CA GLN A 106 -19.00 2.56 1.09
C GLN A 106 -18.57 1.08 1.13
N GLU A 107 -17.99 0.55 0.04
CA GLU A 107 -17.46 -0.83 0.00
C GLU A 107 -16.35 -0.95 -1.07
N ILE A 108 -15.22 -1.61 -0.73
CA ILE A 108 -14.18 -1.97 -1.70
C ILE A 108 -13.78 -3.44 -1.56
N TRP A 109 -13.77 -4.16 -2.68
CA TRP A 109 -13.32 -5.55 -2.78
C TRP A 109 -11.94 -5.61 -3.46
N PHE A 110 -11.04 -6.42 -2.91
CA PHE A 110 -9.69 -6.68 -3.43
C PHE A 110 -9.42 -8.19 -3.51
#